data_AF-A0A3B9P3Y6-F1
#
_entry.id   AF-A0A3B9P3Y6-F1
#
_cell.length_a   1.000
_cell.length_b   1.000
_cell.length_c   1.000
_cell.angle_alpha   90.00
_cell.angle_beta   90.00
_cell.angle_gamma   90.00
#
_symmetry.space_group_name_H-M   'P 1'
#
loop_
_entity.id
_entity.type
_entity.pdbx_description
1 polymer ?
#
loop_
_entity_poly.entity_id
_entity_poly.type
_entity_poly.pdbx_seq_one_letter_code
_entity_poly.pdbx_strand_id
1 'polypeptide(L)'
;MLSKLPLIGRVLGIGLGLVGVVLFIMVAVNENNAPGFVSFGMISTILGIIIAVLSFILALVVNPQGIKGVGIGLAAILVIGLISWFTADGSDFNEYKDVTEATSKASSAMLTSFYILFSGAILAVVYSLVLRLTK
;
A
#
# COMPACT_ATOMS: atom_id res chain seq x y z
N MET A 1 -0.27 -18.99 9.86
CA MET A 1 -1.24 -17.98 10.36
C MET A 1 -2.59 -18.02 9.66
N LEU A 2 -2.73 -18.98 8.77
CA LEU A 2 -3.65 -18.97 7.67
C LEU A 2 -5.01 -19.54 8.11
N SER A 3 -4.99 -20.32 9.21
CA SER A 3 -6.12 -20.84 9.96
C SER A 3 -6.62 -19.94 11.11
N LYS A 4 -5.94 -18.81 11.42
CA LYS A 4 -6.35 -17.87 12.49
C LYS A 4 -6.84 -16.50 12.00
N LEU A 5 -6.70 -16.22 10.70
CA LEU A 5 -7.51 -15.20 10.05
C LEU A 5 -8.90 -15.81 9.83
N PRO A 6 -10.00 -15.11 10.13
CA PRO A 6 -11.30 -15.55 9.66
C PRO A 6 -11.16 -15.77 8.16
N LEU A 7 -11.59 -16.95 7.69
CA LEU A 7 -11.34 -17.47 6.34
C LEU A 7 -11.65 -16.42 5.26
N ILE A 8 -12.63 -15.57 5.56
CA ILE A 8 -13.05 -14.40 4.78
C ILE A 8 -11.93 -13.36 4.55
N GLY A 9 -11.19 -12.96 5.58
CA GLY A 9 -10.14 -11.95 5.47
C GLY A 9 -8.97 -12.43 4.62
N ARG A 10 -8.70 -13.73 4.66
CA ARG A 10 -7.67 -14.35 3.83
C ARG A 10 -8.08 -14.45 2.36
N VAL A 11 -9.30 -14.90 2.10
CA VAL A 11 -9.85 -14.98 0.73
C VAL A 11 -9.93 -13.59 0.11
N LEU A 12 -10.39 -12.59 0.87
CA LEU A 12 -10.43 -11.19 0.43
C LEU A 12 -9.03 -10.67 0.13
N GLY A 13 -8.05 -10.88 1.00
CA GLY A 13 -6.68 -10.43 0.77
C GLY A 13 -6.05 -11.04 -0.49
N ILE A 14 -6.25 -12.34 -0.72
CA ILE A 14 -5.77 -13.03 -1.92
C ILE A 14 -6.51 -12.51 -3.16
N GLY A 15 -7.83 -12.38 -3.10
CA GLY A 15 -8.65 -11.88 -4.20
C GLY A 15 -8.26 -10.48 -4.63
N LEU A 16 -8.09 -9.56 -3.68
CA LEU A 16 -7.65 -8.19 -3.96
C LEU A 16 -6.23 -8.14 -4.53
N GLY A 17 -5.33 -8.98 -4.01
CA GLY A 17 -3.97 -9.11 -4.57
C GLY A 17 -3.97 -9.58 -6.02
N LEU A 18 -4.79 -10.59 -6.34
CA LEU A 18 -4.95 -11.08 -7.72
C LEU A 18 -5.53 -10.02 -8.65
N VAL A 19 -6.55 -9.26 -8.19
CA VAL A 19 -7.10 -8.13 -8.97
C VAL A 19 -6.01 -7.12 -9.31
N GLY A 20 -5.15 -6.77 -8.35
CA GLY A 20 -4.02 -5.86 -8.59
C GLY A 20 -3.05 -6.39 -9.65
N VAL A 21 -2.66 -7.66 -9.57
CA VAL A 21 -1.79 -8.30 -10.57
C VAL A 21 -2.43 -8.34 -11.95
N VAL A 22 -3.72 -8.66 -12.04
CA VAL A 22 -4.45 -8.67 -13.31
C VAL A 22 -4.50 -7.29 -13.94
N LEU A 23 -4.81 -6.25 -13.16
CA LEU A 23 -4.83 -4.87 -13.67
C LEU A 23 -3.45 -4.44 -14.17
N PHE A 24 -2.38 -4.81 -13.47
CA PHE A 24 -1.01 -4.54 -13.89
C PHE A 24 -0.69 -5.20 -15.24
N ILE A 25 -1.03 -6.48 -15.41
CA ILE A 25 -0.84 -7.20 -16.68
C ILE A 25 -1.67 -6.56 -17.80
N MET A 26 -2.92 -6.17 -17.53
CA MET A 26 -3.80 -5.54 -18.51
C MET A 26 -3.26 -4.20 -19.01
N VAL A 27 -2.65 -3.39 -18.14
CA VAL A 27 -1.97 -2.16 -18.54
C VAL A 27 -0.79 -2.47 -19.46
N ALA A 28 0.03 -3.48 -19.13
CA ALA A 28 1.22 -3.84 -19.90
C ALA A 28 0.91 -4.45 -21.28
N VAL A 29 -0.22 -5.16 -21.43
CA VAL A 29 -0.57 -5.86 -22.67
C VAL A 29 -1.52 -5.05 -23.55
N ASN A 30 -2.23 -4.06 -23.00
CA ASN A 30 -3.28 -3.32 -23.70
C ASN A 30 -3.16 -1.81 -23.47
N GLU A 31 -2.10 -1.22 -24.01
CA GLU A 31 -1.75 0.21 -23.86
C GLU A 31 -2.90 1.15 -24.26
N ASN A 32 -3.65 0.81 -25.33
CA ASN A 32 -4.78 1.61 -25.80
C ASN A 32 -5.90 1.76 -24.76
N ASN A 33 -6.04 0.79 -23.86
CA ASN A 33 -7.03 0.81 -22.78
C ASN A 33 -6.41 1.07 -21.40
N ALA A 34 -5.09 1.29 -21.33
CA ALA A 34 -4.37 1.57 -20.09
C ALA A 34 -4.99 2.69 -19.25
N PRO A 35 -5.46 3.83 -19.83
CA PRO A 35 -6.11 4.88 -19.05
C PRO A 35 -7.32 4.37 -18.25
N GLY A 36 -8.14 3.50 -18.84
CA GLY A 36 -9.31 2.94 -18.17
C GLY A 36 -8.95 2.04 -16.98
N PHE A 37 -7.92 1.21 -17.12
CA PHE A 37 -7.43 0.35 -16.03
C PHE A 37 -6.81 1.16 -14.90
N VAL A 38 -6.05 2.22 -15.23
CA VAL A 38 -5.47 3.14 -14.26
C VAL A 38 -6.57 3.89 -13.50
N SER A 39 -7.59 4.41 -14.19
CA SER A 39 -8.73 5.08 -13.55
C SER A 39 -9.49 4.14 -12.61
N PHE A 40 -9.74 2.89 -13.03
CA PHE A 40 -10.36 1.89 -12.15
C PHE A 40 -9.51 1.61 -10.91
N GLY A 41 -8.19 1.43 -11.10
CA GLY A 41 -7.23 1.27 -10.01
C GLY A 41 -7.28 2.44 -9.02
N MET A 42 -7.31 3.67 -9.53
CA MET A 42 -7.41 4.88 -8.72
C MET A 42 -8.71 4.91 -7.89
N ILE A 43 -9.87 4.65 -8.52
CA ILE A 43 -11.17 4.60 -7.83
C ILE A 43 -11.17 3.52 -6.74
N SER A 44 -10.70 2.32 -7.07
CA SER A 44 -10.63 1.22 -6.10
C SER A 44 -9.72 1.54 -4.91
N THR A 45 -8.62 2.25 -5.14
CA THR A 45 -7.70 2.72 -4.10
C THR A 45 -8.37 3.74 -3.18
N ILE A 46 -9.08 4.72 -3.76
CA ILE A 46 -9.84 5.72 -2.99
C ILE A 46 -10.90 5.05 -2.11
N LEU A 47 -11.67 4.11 -2.67
CA LEU A 47 -12.65 3.33 -1.90
C LEU A 47 -11.98 2.51 -0.80
N GLY A 48 -10.83 1.90 -1.09
CA GLY A 48 -10.04 1.17 -0.12
C GLY A 48 -9.59 2.05 1.06
N ILE A 49 -9.14 3.27 0.78
CA ILE A 49 -8.77 4.25 1.81
C ILE A 49 -9.98 4.59 2.68
N ILE A 50 -11.15 4.86 2.08
CA ILE A 50 -12.38 5.17 2.82
C ILE A 50 -12.75 4.00 3.75
N ILE A 51 -12.75 2.78 3.23
CA ILE A 51 -13.06 1.57 4.02
C ILE A 51 -12.04 1.38 5.14
N ALA A 52 -10.75 1.60 4.88
CA ALA A 52 -9.70 1.47 5.89
C ALA A 52 -9.89 2.49 7.04
N VAL A 53 -10.19 3.75 6.71
CA VAL A 53 -10.46 4.80 7.69
C VAL A 53 -11.71 4.48 8.52
N LEU A 54 -12.80 4.07 7.88
CA LEU A 54 -14.03 3.69 8.59
C LEU A 54 -13.80 2.47 9.50
N SER A 55 -13.10 1.46 9.00
CA SER A 55 -12.73 0.26 9.78
C SER A 55 -11.88 0.62 10.99
N PHE A 56 -10.96 1.56 10.83
CA PHE A 56 -10.14 2.07 11.92
C PHE A 56 -10.98 2.81 12.98
N ILE A 57 -11.88 3.71 12.57
CA ILE A 57 -12.78 4.42 13.49
C ILE A 57 -13.63 3.42 14.29
N LEU A 58 -14.21 2.43 13.61
CA LEU A 58 -14.99 1.37 14.25
C LEU A 58 -14.14 0.55 15.24
N ALA A 59 -12.92 0.19 14.87
CA ALA A 59 -11.99 -0.54 15.74
C ALA A 59 -11.64 0.25 17.01
N LEU A 60 -11.48 1.57 16.90
CA LEU A 60 -11.24 2.45 18.05
C LEU A 60 -12.44 2.52 19.00
N VAL A 61 -13.66 2.60 18.46
CA VAL A 61 -14.89 2.63 19.27
C VAL A 61 -15.06 1.30 20.03
N VAL A 62 -14.81 0.17 19.37
CA VAL A 62 -14.99 -1.16 19.96
C VAL A 62 -13.87 -1.51 20.94
N ASN A 63 -12.62 -1.12 20.64
CA ASN A 63 -11.47 -1.43 21.48
C ASN A 63 -10.48 -0.24 21.56
N PRO A 64 -10.75 0.75 22.42
CA PRO A 64 -9.92 1.95 22.54
C PRO A 64 -8.53 1.65 23.10
N GLN A 65 -8.32 0.52 23.79
CA GLN A 65 -7.00 0.15 24.32
C GLN A 65 -6.02 -0.25 23.21
N GLY A 66 -6.52 -0.66 22.04
CA GLY A 66 -5.71 -0.98 20.86
C GLY A 66 -5.00 0.22 20.23
N ILE A 67 -5.35 1.45 20.64
CA ILE A 67 -4.83 2.70 20.04
C ILE A 67 -3.31 2.82 20.11
N LYS A 68 -2.67 2.25 21.15
CA LYS A 68 -1.21 2.32 21.32
C LYS A 68 -0.48 1.63 20.17
N GLY A 69 -0.91 0.43 19.79
CA GLY A 69 -0.31 -0.32 18.69
C GLY A 69 -0.54 0.37 17.34
N VAL A 70 -1.74 0.92 17.13
CA VAL A 70 -2.04 1.66 15.90
C VAL A 70 -1.26 2.96 15.81
N GLY A 71 -1.13 3.71 16.92
CA GLY A 71 -0.34 4.94 16.98
C GLY A 71 1.13 4.71 16.61
N ILE A 72 1.72 3.59 17.06
CA ILE A 72 3.08 3.20 16.66
C ILE A 72 3.14 2.92 15.15
N GLY A 73 2.18 2.18 14.60
CA GLY A 73 2.11 1.91 13.16
C GLY A 73 1.98 3.18 12.32
N LEU A 74 1.08 4.09 12.70
CA LEU A 74 0.90 5.38 12.03
C LEU A 74 2.15 6.27 12.12
N ALA A 75 2.79 6.32 13.29
CA ALA A 75 4.04 7.05 13.47
C ALA A 75 5.14 6.49 12.55
N ALA A 76 5.26 5.17 12.41
CA ALA A 76 6.21 4.55 11.50
C ALA A 76 5.93 4.92 10.04
N ILE A 77 4.66 4.89 9.60
CA ILE A 77 4.27 5.32 8.24
C ILE A 77 4.63 6.79 8.01
N LEU A 78 4.37 7.67 8.98
CA LEU A 78 4.73 9.09 8.88
C LEU A 78 6.24 9.29 8.76
N VAL A 79 7.03 8.60 9.58
CA VAL A 79 8.51 8.67 9.52
C VAL A 79 9.02 8.20 8.16
N ILE A 80 8.50 7.09 7.64
CA ILE A 80 8.86 6.58 6.31
C ILE A 80 8.48 7.57 5.22
N GLY A 81 7.30 8.18 5.31
CA GLY A 81 6.84 9.22 4.39
C GLY A 81 7.77 10.43 4.37
N LEU A 82 8.18 10.91 5.55
CA LEU A 82 9.13 12.01 5.67
C LEU A 82 10.50 11.67 5.08
N ILE A 83 11.05 10.50 5.44
CA ILE A 83 12.33 10.04 4.88
C ILE A 83 12.23 10.01 3.36
N SER A 84 11.17 9.41 2.83
CA SER A 84 10.96 9.29 1.39
C SER A 84 10.83 10.64 0.69
N TRP A 85 10.15 11.62 1.32
CA TRP A 85 10.01 12.97 0.78
C TRP A 85 11.35 13.71 0.68
N PHE A 86 12.21 13.54 1.69
CA PHE A 86 13.54 14.16 1.69
C PHE A 86 14.54 13.47 0.76
N THR A 87 14.35 12.17 0.49
CA THR A 87 15.21 11.42 -0.44
C THR A 87 14.71 11.45 -1.89
N ALA A 88 13.46 11.84 -2.13
CA ALA A 88 12.88 11.86 -3.46
C ALA A 88 13.43 12.97 -4.34
N ASP A 89 13.65 12.64 -5.61
CA ASP A 89 13.99 13.56 -6.69
C ASP A 89 12.82 13.70 -7.67
N GLY A 90 12.69 14.88 -8.26
CA GLY A 90 11.69 15.20 -9.28
C GLY A 90 12.27 15.34 -10.69
N SER A 91 13.57 15.13 -10.87
CA SER A 91 14.32 15.32 -12.13
C SER A 91 13.72 14.61 -13.35
N ASP A 92 13.03 13.49 -13.14
CA ASP A 92 12.32 12.73 -14.18
C ASP A 92 11.15 13.51 -14.82
N PHE A 93 10.77 14.69 -14.31
CA PHE A 93 9.64 15.46 -14.86
C PHE A 93 9.83 15.79 -16.36
N ASN A 94 11.08 15.93 -16.81
CA ASN A 94 11.40 16.22 -18.22
C ASN A 94 11.03 15.08 -19.17
N GLU A 95 10.82 13.87 -18.65
CA GLU A 95 10.42 12.70 -19.45
C GLU A 95 8.90 12.67 -19.73
N TYR A 96 8.12 13.52 -19.05
CA TYR A 96 6.65 13.51 -19.12
C TYR A 96 6.09 14.85 -19.63
N LYS A 97 5.12 14.78 -20.55
CA LYS A 97 4.61 15.99 -21.24
C LYS A 97 3.66 16.87 -20.41
N ASP A 98 3.15 16.39 -19.27
CA ASP A 98 2.10 17.07 -18.49
C ASP A 98 2.30 16.92 -16.97
N VAL A 99 3.55 16.95 -16.51
CA VAL A 99 3.89 16.73 -15.09
C VAL A 99 4.81 17.85 -14.60
N THR A 100 4.47 18.45 -13.45
CA THR A 100 5.35 19.42 -12.80
C THR A 100 6.44 18.71 -12.00
N GLU A 101 7.58 19.35 -11.79
CA GLU A 101 8.66 18.83 -10.92
C GLU A 101 8.14 18.45 -9.53
N ALA A 102 7.23 19.25 -8.95
CA ALA A 102 6.62 18.97 -7.66
C ALA A 102 5.75 17.69 -7.69
N THR A 103 5.01 17.46 -8.78
CA THR A 103 4.19 16.26 -8.96
C THR A 103 5.07 15.02 -9.14
N SER A 104 6.15 15.15 -9.93
CA SER A 104 7.14 14.09 -10.13
C SER A 104 7.82 13.70 -8.82
N LYS A 105 8.30 14.69 -8.05
CA LYS A 105 8.90 14.47 -6.73
C LYS A 105 7.93 13.81 -5.75
N ALA A 106 6.68 14.24 -5.73
CA ALA A 106 5.66 13.65 -4.87
C ALA A 106 5.41 12.17 -5.22
N SER A 107 5.31 11.85 -6.51
CA SER A 107 5.18 10.48 -7.00
C SER A 107 6.39 9.61 -6.57
N SER A 108 7.60 10.13 -6.77
CA SER A 108 8.86 9.48 -6.37
C SER A 108 8.92 9.22 -4.86
N ALA A 109 8.49 10.18 -4.04
CA ALA A 109 8.39 10.02 -2.59
C ALA A 109 7.39 8.93 -2.19
N MET A 110 6.19 8.93 -2.79
CA MET A 110 5.18 7.91 -2.51
C MET A 110 5.64 6.51 -2.93
N LEU A 111 6.31 6.40 -4.07
CA LEU A 111 6.85 5.14 -4.56
C LEU A 111 7.97 4.61 -3.66
N THR A 112 8.86 5.49 -3.20
CA THR A 112 9.91 5.16 -2.23
C THR A 112 9.31 4.69 -0.90
N SER A 113 8.29 5.38 -0.39
CA SER A 113 7.56 4.96 0.81
C SER A 113 6.93 3.58 0.65
N PHE A 114 6.30 3.35 -0.50
CA PHE A 114 5.71 2.06 -0.83
C PHE A 114 6.75 0.94 -0.82
N TYR A 115 7.92 1.14 -1.45
CA TYR A 115 8.98 0.13 -1.46
C TYR A 115 9.52 -0.21 -0.08
N ILE A 116 9.70 0.78 0.80
CA ILE A 116 10.14 0.57 2.17
C ILE A 116 9.08 -0.24 2.95
N LEU A 117 7.82 0.18 2.90
CA LEU A 117 6.71 -0.47 3.59
C LEU A 117 6.48 -1.89 3.09
N PHE A 118 6.51 -2.08 1.77
CA PHE A 118 6.33 -3.38 1.12
C PHE A 118 7.46 -4.34 1.48
N SER A 119 8.71 -3.87 1.42
CA SER A 119 9.87 -4.68 1.83
C SER A 119 9.79 -5.05 3.31
N GLY A 120 9.41 -4.10 4.18
CA GLY A 120 9.17 -4.37 5.60
C GLY A 120 8.09 -5.41 5.84
N ALA A 121 6.99 -5.37 5.07
CA ALA A 121 5.92 -6.35 5.14
C ALA A 121 6.41 -7.75 4.72
N ILE A 122 7.18 -7.86 3.64
CA ILE A 122 7.79 -9.13 3.21
C ILE A 122 8.71 -9.67 4.31
N LEU A 123 9.61 -8.83 4.86
CA LEU A 123 10.52 -9.23 5.92
C LEU A 123 9.77 -9.70 7.17
N ALA A 124 8.70 -9.02 7.56
CA ALA A 124 7.86 -9.43 8.69
C ALA A 124 7.22 -10.80 8.45
N VAL A 125 6.76 -11.09 7.24
CA VAL A 125 6.22 -12.40 6.86
C VAL A 125 7.32 -13.47 6.93
N VAL A 126 8.48 -13.23 6.33
CA VAL A 126 9.62 -14.17 6.33
C VAL A 126 10.08 -14.46 7.76
N TYR A 127 10.29 -13.42 8.57
CA TYR A 127 10.63 -13.55 9.98
C TYR A 127 9.59 -14.39 10.74
N SER A 128 8.30 -14.12 10.52
CA SER A 128 7.22 -14.90 11.14
C SER A 128 7.20 -16.36 10.73
N LEU A 129 7.64 -16.70 9.51
CA LEU A 129 7.76 -18.08 9.04
C LEU A 129 8.95 -18.78 9.69
N VAL A 130 10.13 -18.15 9.70
CA VAL A 130 11.35 -18.70 10.30
C VAL A 130 11.16 -18.97 11.79
N LEU A 131 10.62 -17.99 12.53
CA LEU A 131 10.39 -18.11 13.98
C LEU A 131 9.45 -19.28 14.35
N ARG A 132 8.58 -19.72 13.43
CA ARG A 132 7.69 -20.86 13.65
C ARG A 132 8.34 -22.21 13.37
N LEU A 133 9.40 -22.23 12.56
CA LEU A 133 10.15 -23.45 12.28
C LEU A 133 11.22 -23.70 13.36
N THR A 134 11.66 -22.64 14.03
CA THR A 134 12.66 -22.70 15.10
C THR A 134 12.06 -22.76 16.51
N LYS A 135 10.74 -22.56 16.65
CA LYS A 135 9.96 -22.87 17.86
C LYS A 135 9.19 -24.15 17.67
#